data_AF-R6J312-F1
#
_entry.id   AF-R6J312-F1
#
_cell.length_a   1.000
_cell.length_b   1.000
_cell.length_c   1.000
_cell.angle_alpha   90.00
_cell.angle_beta   90.00
_cell.angle_gamma   90.00
#
_symmetry.space_group_name_H-M   'P 1'
#
loop_
_entity.id
_entity.type
_entity.pdbx_description
1 polymer ?
#
loop_
_entity_poly.entity_id
_entity_poly.type
_entity_poly.pdbx_seq_one_letter_code
_entity_poly.pdbx_strand_id
1 'polypeptide(L)'
;MNPALERVLRWFFPRRCALCGTVVALDEPLCPECQKVRPIARPKCLLCGRSKKDCTCKGKHHEYAGVTAPFVYRDSLVAAIHNLKFYDFPMLADYMGDCMAAAVRVDFADVAFDYVAAVPLGRRRRRKRGYNQAELLAR
;
A
#
# COMPACT_ATOMS: atom_id res chain seq x y z
N MET A 1 31.59 5.47 -2.68
CA MET A 1 31.15 5.34 -4.09
C MET A 1 31.51 6.64 -4.80
N ASN A 2 31.93 6.63 -6.06
CA ASN A 2 32.38 7.85 -6.76
C ASN A 2 31.17 8.78 -7.04
N PRO A 3 31.17 10.06 -6.60
CA PRO A 3 30.04 10.98 -6.78
C PRO A 3 29.68 11.26 -8.26
N ALA A 4 30.65 11.14 -9.17
CA ALA A 4 30.37 11.23 -10.62
C ALA A 4 29.56 10.03 -11.11
N LEU A 5 29.89 8.83 -10.62
CA LEU A 5 29.15 7.60 -10.94
C LEU A 5 27.72 7.67 -10.40
N GLU A 6 27.51 8.18 -9.18
CA GLU A 6 26.17 8.39 -8.65
C GLU A 6 25.32 9.34 -9.50
N ARG A 7 25.90 10.44 -10.00
CA ARG A 7 25.18 11.38 -10.87
C ARG A 7 24.73 10.72 -12.17
N VAL A 8 25.57 9.90 -12.78
CA VAL A 8 25.22 9.14 -13.99
C VAL A 8 24.16 8.09 -13.70
N LEU A 9 24.31 7.33 -12.60
CA LEU A 9 23.32 6.32 -12.23
C LEU A 9 21.93 6.92 -11.98
N ARG A 10 21.84 8.12 -11.41
CA ARG A 10 20.56 8.83 -11.18
C ARG A 10 19.82 9.19 -12.47
N TRP A 11 20.52 9.27 -13.61
CA TRP A 11 19.89 9.47 -14.92
C TRP A 11 19.20 8.19 -15.42
N PHE A 12 19.84 7.03 -15.24
CA PHE A 12 19.30 5.74 -15.66
C PHE A 12 18.31 5.14 -14.66
N PHE A 13 18.51 5.42 -13.37
CA PHE A 13 17.70 4.93 -12.26
C PHE A 13 17.17 6.12 -11.46
N PRO A 14 16.27 6.92 -12.06
CA PRO A 14 15.71 8.07 -11.38
C PRO A 14 14.91 7.62 -10.15
N ARG A 15 14.88 8.48 -9.14
CA ARG A 15 14.04 8.23 -7.96
C ARG A 15 12.58 8.19 -8.38
N ARG A 16 11.83 7.28 -7.76
CA ARG A 16 10.40 7.10 -8.00
C ARG A 16 9.62 7.31 -6.71
N CYS A 17 8.40 7.83 -6.86
CA CYS A 17 7.42 7.96 -5.80
C CYS A 17 7.23 6.60 -5.13
N ALA A 18 7.44 6.56 -3.81
CA ALA A 18 7.35 5.35 -3.02
C ALA A 18 5.94 4.71 -3.05
N LEU A 19 4.91 5.50 -3.34
CA LEU A 19 3.53 5.03 -3.43
C LEU A 19 3.13 4.60 -4.85
N CYS A 20 3.27 5.47 -5.85
CA CYS A 20 2.76 5.18 -7.21
C CYS A 20 3.84 4.82 -8.25
N GLY A 21 5.13 5.01 -7.96
CA GLY A 21 6.21 4.68 -8.90
C GLY A 21 6.48 5.72 -10.00
N THR A 22 5.74 6.83 -10.06
CA THR A 22 6.05 7.95 -10.96
C THR A 22 7.42 8.55 -10.60
N VAL A 23 8.17 9.04 -11.59
CA VAL A 23 9.46 9.72 -11.36
C VAL A 23 9.27 10.99 -10.54
N VAL A 24 10.15 11.22 -9.58
CA VAL A 24 10.13 12.35 -8.64
C VAL A 24 11.51 12.99 -8.53
N ALA A 25 11.56 14.19 -7.95
CA ALA A 25 12.82 14.83 -7.58
C ALA A 25 13.61 13.95 -6.60
N LEU A 26 14.94 14.12 -6.56
CA LEU A 26 15.85 13.26 -5.80
C LEU A 26 15.56 13.25 -4.29
N ASP A 27 15.12 14.38 -3.76
CA ASP A 27 14.79 14.64 -2.37
C ASP A 27 13.33 14.30 -2.00
N GLU A 28 12.44 14.15 -2.98
CA GLU A 28 11.03 13.86 -2.72
C GLU A 28 10.70 12.36 -2.63
N PRO A 29 10.12 11.87 -1.52
CA PRO A 29 9.71 10.48 -1.40
C PRO A 29 8.41 10.17 -2.15
N LEU A 30 7.54 11.17 -2.34
CA LEU A 30 6.23 11.03 -2.95
C LEU A 30 6.01 12.13 -3.98
N CYS A 31 5.33 11.80 -5.08
CA CYS A 31 4.92 12.80 -6.06
C CYS A 31 3.80 13.70 -5.51
N PRO A 32 3.55 14.88 -6.10
CA PRO A 32 2.53 15.83 -5.62
C PRO A 32 1.13 15.23 -5.45
N GLU A 33 0.73 14.31 -6.34
CA GLU A 33 -0.57 13.64 -6.26
C GLU A 33 -0.65 12.61 -5.12
N CYS A 34 0.46 11.94 -4.80
CA CYS A 34 0.51 11.01 -3.67
C CYS A 34 0.64 11.75 -2.33
N GLN A 35 1.23 12.94 -2.30
CA GLN A 35 1.26 13.80 -1.11
C GLN A 35 -0.13 14.32 -0.72
N LYS A 36 -1.07 14.43 -1.67
CA LYS A 36 -2.46 14.82 -1.43
C LYS A 36 -3.32 13.68 -0.88
N VAL A 37 -2.84 12.44 -0.94
CA VAL A 37 -3.57 11.29 -0.40
C VAL A 37 -3.74 11.50 1.11
N ARG A 38 -4.95 11.28 1.60
CA ARG A 38 -5.29 11.40 3.01
C ARG A 38 -5.71 10.05 3.56
N PRO A 39 -5.27 9.68 4.79
CA PRO A 39 -5.77 8.50 5.47
C PRO A 39 -7.29 8.52 5.61
N ILE A 40 -7.89 7.33 5.73
CA ILE A 40 -9.30 7.22 6.09
C ILE A 40 -9.52 7.90 7.46
N ALA A 41 -10.49 8.82 7.51
CA ALA A 41 -10.81 9.58 8.70
C ALA A 41 -11.20 8.66 9.88
N ARG A 42 -10.72 9.01 11.07
CA ARG A 42 -11.05 8.33 12.32
C ARG A 42 -12.23 9.01 13.03
N PRO A 43 -12.97 8.29 13.89
CA PRO A 43 -12.87 6.84 14.15
C PRO A 43 -13.32 6.00 12.95
N LYS A 44 -12.71 4.82 12.76
CA LYS A 44 -13.10 3.87 11.70
C LYS A 44 -14.14 2.87 12.21
N CYS A 45 -14.90 2.31 11.28
CA CYS A 45 -15.72 1.14 11.52
C CYS A 45 -14.88 -0.12 11.26
N LEU A 46 -14.62 -0.93 12.29
CA LEU A 46 -13.84 -2.15 12.13
C LEU A 46 -14.56 -3.23 11.31
N LEU A 47 -15.87 -3.10 11.07
CA LEU A 47 -16.61 -4.04 10.21
C LEU A 47 -16.41 -3.78 8.71
N CYS A 48 -16.16 -2.54 8.26
CA CYS A 48 -15.96 -2.25 6.83
C CYS A 48 -14.72 -1.44 6.49
N GLY A 49 -13.95 -1.01 7.48
CA GLY A 49 -12.72 -0.22 7.32
C GLY A 49 -12.94 1.24 6.90
N ARG A 50 -14.18 1.69 6.69
CA ARG A 50 -14.50 3.10 6.38
C ARG A 50 -14.49 3.96 7.63
N SER A 51 -14.51 5.29 7.45
CA SER A 51 -14.80 6.21 8.55
C SER A 51 -16.18 5.90 9.15
N LYS A 52 -16.39 6.15 10.45
CA LYS A 52 -17.73 5.98 11.06
C LYS A 52 -18.78 6.87 10.39
N LYS A 53 -18.38 8.05 9.89
CA LYS A 53 -19.25 8.98 9.17
C LYS A 53 -19.77 8.40 7.84
N ASP A 54 -18.92 7.66 7.14
CA ASP A 54 -19.22 7.07 5.82
C ASP A 54 -19.59 5.57 5.91
N CYS A 55 -19.87 5.07 7.11
CA CYS A 55 -20.17 3.67 7.38
C CYS A 55 -21.57 3.29 6.89
N THR A 56 -21.68 2.15 6.19
CA THR A 56 -22.95 1.63 5.67
C THR A 56 -23.24 0.19 6.12
N CYS A 57 -22.56 -0.30 7.16
CA CYS A 57 -22.64 -1.70 7.59
C CYS A 57 -24.06 -2.15 7.96
N LYS A 58 -24.93 -1.27 8.50
CA LYS A 58 -26.34 -1.56 8.83
C LYS A 58 -26.61 -2.96 9.45
N GLY A 59 -25.70 -3.48 10.28
CA GLY A 59 -25.84 -4.82 10.89
C GLY A 59 -25.52 -6.02 9.99
N LYS A 60 -24.80 -5.83 8.88
CA LYS A 60 -24.34 -6.94 8.02
C LYS A 60 -23.37 -7.87 8.77
N HIS A 61 -23.60 -9.17 8.63
CA HIS A 61 -22.67 -10.20 9.05
C HIS A 61 -21.44 -10.24 8.14
N HIS A 62 -20.28 -10.47 8.74
CA HIS A 62 -19.02 -10.64 8.06
C HIS A 62 -18.31 -11.88 8.61
N GLU A 63 -17.68 -12.67 7.73
CA GLU A 63 -16.88 -13.85 8.10
C GLU A 63 -15.51 -13.49 8.71
N TYR A 64 -15.34 -12.25 9.18
CA TYR A 64 -14.11 -11.73 9.77
C TYR A 64 -14.42 -10.83 10.98
N ALA A 65 -13.53 -10.83 11.96
CA ALA A 65 -13.68 -10.04 13.19
C ALA A 65 -13.44 -8.54 12.98
N GLY A 66 -12.59 -8.17 12.01
CA GLY A 66 -12.37 -6.78 11.65
C GLY A 66 -11.55 -6.59 10.38
N VAL A 67 -11.62 -5.38 9.83
CA VAL A 67 -10.86 -4.95 8.66
C VAL A 67 -10.42 -3.49 8.81
N THR A 68 -9.20 -3.19 8.39
CA THR A 68 -8.74 -1.81 8.23
C THR A 68 -7.98 -1.63 6.92
N ALA A 69 -7.92 -0.38 6.47
CA ALA A 69 -7.06 0.07 5.39
C ALA A 69 -6.49 1.46 5.75
N PRO A 70 -5.30 1.81 5.26
CA PRO A 70 -4.75 3.15 5.48
C PRO A 70 -5.52 4.23 4.72
N PHE A 71 -5.96 3.94 3.49
CA PHE A 71 -6.51 4.92 2.57
C PHE A 71 -7.77 4.47 1.84
N VAL A 72 -8.53 5.44 1.31
CA VAL A 72 -9.67 5.19 0.40
C VAL A 72 -9.14 4.88 -0.99
N TYR A 73 -9.69 3.85 -1.64
CA TYR A 73 -9.33 3.49 -3.02
C TYR A 73 -9.86 4.52 -4.04
N ARG A 74 -9.07 5.56 -4.30
CA ARG A 74 -9.36 6.63 -5.27
C ARG A 74 -8.08 7.33 -5.75
N ASP A 75 -8.18 8.11 -6.82
CA ASP A 75 -7.12 8.98 -7.32
C ASP A 75 -5.79 8.24 -7.57
N SER A 76 -4.66 8.81 -7.14
CA SER A 76 -3.32 8.26 -7.34
C SER A 76 -3.11 6.86 -6.72
N LEU A 77 -3.95 6.44 -5.76
CA LEU A 77 -3.90 5.08 -5.20
C LEU A 77 -4.38 4.00 -6.17
N VAL A 78 -5.28 4.34 -7.09
CA VAL A 78 -5.72 3.42 -8.15
C VAL A 78 -4.53 3.05 -9.02
N ALA A 79 -3.79 4.06 -9.49
CA ALA A 79 -2.57 3.87 -10.26
C ALA A 79 -1.50 3.12 -9.46
N ALA A 80 -1.30 3.48 -8.19
CA ALA A 80 -0.34 2.83 -7.31
C ALA A 80 -0.61 1.31 -7.16
N ILE A 81 -1.86 0.94 -6.86
CA ILE A 81 -2.27 -0.46 -6.73
C ILE A 81 -2.19 -1.20 -8.07
N HIS A 82 -2.50 -0.52 -9.18
CA HIS A 82 -2.32 -1.09 -10.51
C HIS A 82 -0.84 -1.34 -10.84
N ASN A 83 0.05 -0.42 -10.48
CA ASN A 83 1.49 -0.57 -10.71
C ASN A 83 2.07 -1.77 -9.95
N LEU A 84 1.67 -1.94 -8.69
CA LEU A 84 2.02 -3.12 -7.89
C LEU A 84 1.37 -4.42 -8.39
N LYS A 85 0.25 -4.38 -9.12
CA LYS A 85 -0.44 -5.60 -9.58
C LYS A 85 -0.13 -5.94 -11.04
N PHE A 86 0.22 -5.00 -11.89
CA PHE A 86 0.15 -5.24 -13.32
C PHE A 86 1.34 -4.69 -14.10
N TYR A 87 2.13 -3.78 -13.51
CA TYR A 87 3.21 -3.09 -14.22
C TYR A 87 4.59 -3.34 -13.61
N ASP A 88 4.75 -4.43 -12.85
CA ASP A 88 6.03 -4.88 -12.32
C ASP A 88 6.76 -3.84 -11.44
N PHE A 89 6.02 -3.21 -10.52
CA PHE A 89 6.58 -2.34 -9.48
C PHE A 89 6.52 -2.98 -8.08
N PRO A 90 7.26 -4.07 -7.81
CA PRO A 90 7.23 -4.75 -6.51
C PRO A 90 7.79 -3.87 -5.39
N MET A 91 8.73 -2.96 -5.68
CA MET A 91 9.32 -2.02 -4.72
C MET A 91 8.30 -1.10 -4.03
N LEU A 92 7.10 -0.92 -4.61
CA LEU A 92 6.05 -0.11 -3.98
C LEU A 92 5.43 -0.81 -2.76
N ALA A 93 5.62 -2.13 -2.63
CA ALA A 93 5.08 -2.89 -1.53
C ALA A 93 5.64 -2.43 -0.18
N ASP A 94 6.91 -2.00 -0.12
CA ASP A 94 7.56 -1.59 1.13
C ASP A 94 6.80 -0.42 1.77
N TYR A 95 6.64 0.68 1.04
CA TYR A 95 5.93 1.87 1.54
C TYR A 95 4.44 1.60 1.78
N MET A 96 3.79 0.80 0.92
CA MET A 96 2.39 0.42 1.11
C MET A 96 2.20 -0.47 2.35
N GLY A 97 3.12 -1.39 2.59
CA GLY A 97 3.16 -2.27 3.76
C GLY A 97 3.34 -1.47 5.04
N ASP A 98 4.27 -0.51 5.06
CA ASP A 98 4.44 0.44 6.17
C ASP A 98 3.16 1.21 6.49
N CYS A 99 2.47 1.71 5.46
CA CYS A 99 1.18 2.38 5.63
C CYS A 99 0.12 1.43 6.23
N MET A 100 0.07 0.18 5.77
CA MET A 100 -0.86 -0.84 6.29
C MET A 100 -0.54 -1.18 7.74
N ALA A 101 0.72 -1.42 8.08
CA ALA A 101 1.18 -1.70 9.44
C ALA A 101 0.86 -0.54 10.39
N ALA A 102 1.07 0.70 9.95
CA ALA A 102 0.69 1.89 10.72
C ALA A 102 -0.83 1.97 10.97
N ALA A 103 -1.66 1.58 10.01
CA ALA A 103 -3.11 1.52 10.21
C ALA A 103 -3.50 0.43 11.21
N VAL A 104 -2.93 -0.77 11.09
CA VAL A 104 -3.18 -1.90 12.00
C VAL A 104 -2.79 -1.56 13.43
N ARG A 105 -1.59 -1.00 13.64
CA ARG A 105 -1.09 -0.63 14.99
C ARG A 105 -2.02 0.32 15.74
N VAL A 106 -2.75 1.18 15.05
CA VAL A 106 -3.68 2.10 15.70
C VAL A 106 -5.09 1.53 15.79
N ASP A 107 -5.60 0.96 14.70
CA ASP A 107 -7.00 0.54 14.65
C ASP A 107 -7.25 -0.79 15.38
N PHE A 108 -6.18 -1.57 15.63
CA PHE A 108 -6.17 -2.82 16.38
C PHE A 108 -5.09 -2.81 17.49
N ALA A 109 -4.89 -1.66 18.14
CA ALA A 109 -3.86 -1.49 19.18
C ALA A 109 -3.96 -2.52 20.32
N ASP A 110 -5.18 -2.95 20.64
CA ASP A 110 -5.48 -3.89 21.73
C ASP A 110 -5.52 -5.36 21.28
N VAL A 111 -5.16 -5.66 20.02
CA VAL A 111 -5.18 -7.02 19.48
C VAL A 111 -3.75 -7.53 19.32
N ALA A 112 -3.42 -8.61 20.02
CA ALA A 112 -2.20 -9.36 19.78
C ALA A 112 -2.41 -10.32 18.60
N PHE A 113 -1.64 -10.12 17.53
CA PHE A 113 -1.63 -11.02 16.37
C PHE A 113 -0.42 -11.96 16.45
N ASP A 114 -0.65 -13.27 16.31
CA ASP A 114 0.43 -14.26 16.32
C ASP A 114 1.13 -14.39 14.95
N TYR A 115 0.38 -14.16 13.86
CA TYR A 115 0.84 -14.39 12.50
C TYR A 115 0.29 -13.35 11.53
N VAL A 116 1.08 -13.09 10.48
CA VAL A 116 0.63 -12.37 9.27
C VAL A 116 0.62 -13.37 8.11
N ALA A 117 -0.50 -13.45 7.40
CA ALA A 117 -0.65 -14.34 6.26
C ALA A 117 -1.02 -13.56 5.00
N ALA A 118 -0.51 -14.03 3.85
CA ALA A 118 -0.81 -13.48 2.55
C ALA A 118 -1.76 -14.39 1.77
N VAL A 119 -2.76 -13.79 1.12
CA VAL A 119 -3.65 -14.55 0.21
C VAL A 119 -2.84 -15.04 -0.99
N PRO A 120 -2.84 -16.36 -1.29
CA PRO A 120 -2.01 -16.92 -2.34
C PRO A 120 -2.47 -16.47 -3.73
N LEU A 121 -1.50 -16.20 -4.61
CA LEU A 121 -1.76 -15.88 -6.01
C LEU A 121 -1.75 -17.15 -6.86
N GLY A 122 -2.83 -17.37 -7.62
CA GLY A 122 -2.94 -18.55 -8.50
C GLY A 122 -1.78 -18.67 -9.50
N ARG A 123 -1.37 -19.90 -9.80
CA ARG A 123 -0.14 -20.25 -10.56
C ARG A 123 0.04 -19.44 -11.86
N ARG A 124 -1.00 -19.32 -12.69
CA ARG A 124 -0.97 -18.55 -13.95
C ARG A 124 -0.68 -17.06 -13.71
N ARG A 125 -1.33 -16.46 -12.71
CA ARG A 125 -1.11 -15.05 -12.34
C ARG A 125 0.28 -14.84 -11.75
N ARG A 126 0.76 -15.77 -10.92
CA ARG A 126 2.13 -15.73 -10.36
C ARG A 126 3.19 -15.81 -11.46
N ARG A 127 3.03 -16.70 -12.45
CA ARG A 127 3.94 -16.77 -13.61
C ARG A 127 3.92 -15.50 -14.46
N LYS A 128 2.73 -14.91 -14.69
CA LYS A 128 2.59 -13.67 -15.48
C LYS A 128 3.19 -12.45 -14.77
N ARG A 129 2.99 -12.33 -13.45
CA ARG A 129 3.39 -11.17 -12.63
C ARG A 129 4.80 -11.28 -12.08
N GLY A 130 5.34 -12.49 -11.92
CA GLY A 130 6.64 -12.72 -11.29
C GLY A 130 6.60 -12.80 -9.75
N TYR A 131 5.62 -12.15 -9.10
CA TYR A 131 5.49 -12.11 -7.64
C TYR A 131 4.02 -12.17 -7.18
N ASN A 132 3.83 -12.42 -5.88
CA ASN A 132 2.55 -12.24 -5.18
C ASN A 132 2.60 -10.93 -4.38
N GLN A 133 1.79 -9.96 -4.78
CA GLN A 133 1.68 -8.66 -4.11
C GLN A 133 1.25 -8.78 -2.65
N ALA A 134 0.42 -9.76 -2.30
CA ALA A 134 -0.01 -9.93 -0.92
C ALA A 134 1.14 -10.46 -0.05
N GLU A 135 2.01 -11.32 -0.61
CA GLU A 135 3.22 -11.79 0.09
C GLU A 135 4.21 -10.65 0.31
N LEU A 136 4.36 -9.75 -0.66
CA LEU A 136 5.23 -8.59 -0.49
C LEU A 136 4.71 -7.61 0.56
N LEU A 137 3.40 -7.33 0.59
CA LEU A 137 2.78 -6.44 1.57
C LEU A 137 2.74 -7.01 3.00
N ALA A 138 2.89 -8.33 3.15
CA ALA A 138 2.84 -9.04 4.43
C ALA A 138 4.22 -9.22 5.08
N ARG A 139 5.30 -8.85 4.38
CA ARG A 139 6.67 -8.85 4.89
C ARG A 139 6.96 -7.53 5.59
#